data_AF-A0A9Q0DIZ8-F1
#
_entry.id   AF-A0A9Q0DIZ8-F1
#
_cell.length_a   1.000
_cell.length_b   1.000
_cell.length_c   1.000
_cell.angle_alpha   90.00
_cell.angle_beta   90.00
_cell.angle_gamma   90.00
#
_symmetry.space_group_name_H-M   'P 1'
#
loop_
_entity.id
_entity.type
_entity.pdbx_description
1 polymer ?
#
loop_
_entity_poly.entity_id
_entity_poly.type
_entity_poly.pdbx_seq_one_letter_code
_entity_poly.pdbx_strand_id
1 'polypeptide(L)'
;MFPTNCFSPLGCKLEAGKEIVFNPEDDDFEHQLDLRMACIDTTTKDELHVVEVEGQDEEGQKVLAVLASLKPSTLPSVSRPRPESYVMPAWLVANSPPLSGPPSAS
;
A
#
# COMPACT_ATOMS: atom_id res chain seq x y z
N MET A 1 21.80 9.66 -2.31
CA MET A 1 20.91 10.68 -1.75
C MET A 1 19.54 10.03 -1.64
N PHE A 2 19.22 9.47 -0.47
CA PHE A 2 17.87 8.94 -0.24
C PHE A 2 16.90 10.11 -0.24
N PRO A 3 15.69 10.01 -0.84
CA PRO A 3 14.71 11.06 -0.67
C PRO A 3 14.40 11.18 0.82
N THR A 4 14.79 12.31 1.43
CA THR A 4 14.65 12.66 2.85
C THR A 4 13.20 12.75 3.33
N ASN A 5 12.23 12.33 2.51
CA ASN A 5 10.81 12.58 2.68
C ASN A 5 10.03 11.41 3.30
N CYS A 6 10.58 10.19 3.37
CA CYS A 6 9.90 9.04 3.99
C CYS A 6 10.27 8.75 5.45
N PHE A 7 11.08 9.61 6.09
CA PHE A 7 11.45 9.43 7.49
C PHE A 7 10.32 9.94 8.41
N SER A 8 9.19 9.23 8.42
CA SER A 8 8.15 9.43 9.43
C SER A 8 8.39 8.45 10.59
N PRO A 9 8.35 8.89 11.87
CA PRO A 9 8.47 7.99 13.02
C PRO A 9 7.34 6.96 13.13
N LEU A 10 6.26 7.15 12.37
CA LEU A 10 5.10 6.25 12.27
C LEU A 10 5.09 5.46 10.94
N GLY A 11 6.17 5.49 10.17
CA GLY A 11 6.27 4.78 8.90
C GLY A 11 6.57 3.29 9.09
N CYS A 12 6.01 2.45 8.22
CA CYS A 12 6.33 1.03 8.17
C CYS A 12 7.10 0.69 6.89
N LYS A 13 8.02 -0.28 6.97
CA LYS A 13 8.76 -0.78 5.81
C LYS A 13 8.07 -2.02 5.25
N LEU A 14 7.59 -1.91 4.02
CA LEU A 14 6.99 -3.01 3.27
C LEU A 14 8.06 -3.66 2.39
N GLU A 15 8.10 -5.00 2.37
CA GLU A 15 9.07 -5.78 1.59
C GLU A 15 8.33 -6.70 0.63
N ALA A 16 8.94 -7.03 -0.51
CA ALA A 16 8.32 -7.92 -1.48
C ALA A 16 8.03 -9.29 -0.84
N GLY A 17 6.77 -9.74 -0.93
CA GLY A 17 6.32 -10.98 -0.28
C GLY A 17 6.04 -10.86 1.22
N LYS A 18 6.08 -9.65 1.78
CA LYS A 18 5.68 -9.37 3.16
C LYS A 18 4.49 -8.43 3.16
N GLU A 19 3.47 -8.80 3.91
CA GLU A 19 2.30 -7.97 4.17
C GLU A 19 2.39 -7.32 5.56
N ILE A 20 1.79 -6.15 5.70
CA ILE A 20 1.65 -5.47 6.98
C ILE A 20 0.18 -5.43 7.34
N VAL A 21 -0.16 -6.07 8.45
CA VAL A 21 -1.53 -6.14 8.95
C VAL A 21 -1.79 -4.99 9.90
N PHE A 22 -2.76 -4.16 9.56
CA PHE A 22 -3.34 -3.15 10.44
C PHE A 22 -4.67 -3.68 10.98
N ASN A 23 -4.61 -4.24 12.19
CA ASN A 23 -5.77 -4.73 12.91
C ASN A 23 -5.79 -4.11 14.32
N PRO A 24 -6.63 -3.11 14.59
CA PRO A 24 -6.88 -2.68 15.96
C PRO A 24 -7.54 -3.82 16.73
N GLU A 25 -7.08 -4.11 17.94
CA GLU A 25 -7.74 -5.08 18.82
C GLU A 25 -9.00 -4.43 19.41
N ASP A 26 -10.20 -4.97 19.11
CA ASP A 26 -11.51 -4.84 19.80
C ASP A 26 -11.80 -3.52 20.57
N ASP A 27 -11.33 -2.40 20.05
CA ASP A 27 -11.74 -1.08 20.47
C ASP A 27 -12.96 -0.72 19.63
N ASP A 28 -14.08 -0.34 20.25
CA ASP A 28 -15.36 0.07 19.61
C ASP A 28 -15.24 1.32 18.70
N PHE A 29 -14.02 1.73 18.33
CA PHE A 29 -13.72 2.91 17.55
C PHE A 29 -13.48 2.58 16.07
N GLU A 30 -13.96 3.44 15.19
CA GLU A 30 -13.63 3.39 13.76
C GLU A 30 -12.18 3.84 13.53
N HIS A 31 -11.27 2.88 13.36
CA HIS A 31 -9.90 3.16 12.97
C HIS A 31 -9.81 3.39 11.46
N GLN A 32 -9.13 4.47 11.05
CA GLN A 32 -8.87 4.78 9.65
C GLN A 32 -7.36 4.81 9.41
N LEU A 33 -6.91 4.16 8.34
CA LEU A 33 -5.53 4.24 7.90
C LEU A 33 -5.37 5.33 6.84
N ASP A 34 -4.55 6.34 7.15
CA ASP A 34 -4.22 7.42 6.23
C ASP A 34 -2.82 7.21 5.64
N LEU A 35 -2.77 6.98 4.33
CA LEU A 35 -1.54 6.83 3.57
C LEU A 35 -1.23 8.10 2.79
N ARG A 36 -0.30 8.88 3.36
CA ARG A 36 0.08 10.17 2.78
C ARG A 36 1.22 10.09 1.77
N MET A 37 2.16 9.17 2.01
CA MET A 37 3.38 9.05 1.21
C MET A 37 3.87 7.61 1.18
N ALA A 38 4.33 7.18 0.02
CA ALA A 38 5.05 5.94 -0.17
C ALA A 38 6.38 6.22 -0.86
N CYS A 39 7.44 5.52 -0.46
CA CYS A 39 8.75 5.60 -1.11
C CYS A 39 9.32 4.21 -1.34
N ILE A 40 10.17 4.12 -2.35
CA ILE A 40 10.93 2.91 -2.63
C ILE A 40 12.42 3.17 -2.41
N ASP A 41 13.09 2.20 -1.78
CA ASP A 41 14.53 2.25 -1.61
C ASP A 41 15.26 2.10 -2.95
N THR A 42 16.34 2.85 -3.13
CA THR A 42 17.21 2.76 -4.32
C THR A 42 17.96 1.43 -4.42
N THR A 43 17.93 0.62 -3.37
CA THR A 43 18.50 -0.74 -3.35
C THR A 43 17.54 -1.78 -3.91
N THR A 44 16.27 -1.43 -4.09
CA THR A 44 15.25 -2.31 -4.67
C THR A 44 15.41 -2.38 -6.19
N LYS A 45 15.06 -3.52 -6.79
CA LYS A 45 15.16 -3.75 -8.24
C LYS A 45 14.38 -2.69 -9.00
N ASP A 46 14.98 -2.22 -10.10
CA ASP A 46 14.43 -1.15 -10.94
C ASP A 46 13.24 -1.62 -11.80
N GLU A 47 12.16 -1.98 -11.13
CA GLU A 47 10.90 -2.37 -11.73
C GLU A 47 9.77 -1.55 -11.15
N LEU A 48 8.56 -1.69 -11.71
CA LEU A 48 7.38 -1.05 -11.16
C LEU A 48 6.96 -1.83 -9.92
N HIS A 49 6.94 -1.18 -8.77
CA HIS A 49 6.44 -1.72 -7.50
C HIS A 49 5.14 -1.03 -7.17
N VAL A 50 4.09 -1.80 -6.99
CA VAL A 50 2.80 -1.27 -6.57
C VAL A 50 2.58 -1.60 -5.10
N VAL A 51 2.15 -0.60 -4.35
CA VAL A 51 1.65 -0.77 -2.99
C VAL A 51 0.15 -0.89 -3.11
N GLU A 52 -0.36 -2.00 -2.63
CA GLU A 52 -1.77 -2.33 -2.62
C GLU A 52 -2.21 -2.45 -1.17
N VAL A 53 -3.48 -2.16 -0.92
CA VAL A 53 -4.13 -2.47 0.34
C VAL A 53 -5.26 -3.44 0.07
N GLU A 54 -5.24 -4.52 0.80
CA GLU A 54 -6.36 -5.43 0.92
C GLU A 54 -7.19 -4.97 2.12
N GLY A 55 -8.44 -4.59 1.89
CA GLY A 55 -9.43 -4.32 2.93
C GLY A 55 -10.53 -5.37 2.90
N GLN A 56 -11.45 -5.31 3.86
CA GLN A 56 -12.65 -6.12 3.86
C GLN A 56 -13.87 -5.23 3.60
N ASP A 57 -14.77 -5.63 2.70
CA ASP A 57 -16.05 -4.94 2.49
C ASP A 57 -17.11 -5.30 3.54
N GLU A 58 -18.28 -4.68 3.43
CA GLU A 58 -19.43 -4.92 4.32
C GLU A 58 -19.95 -6.37 4.29
N GLU A 59 -19.67 -7.10 3.21
CA GLU A 59 -20.06 -8.51 2.99
C GLU A 59 -18.97 -9.48 3.48
N GLY A 60 -17.84 -8.96 3.96
CA GLY A 60 -16.72 -9.76 4.42
C GLY A 60 -15.76 -10.19 3.32
N GLN A 61 -15.90 -9.70 2.09
CA GLN A 61 -15.01 -10.07 0.99
C GLN A 61 -13.73 -9.23 1.03
N LYS A 62 -12.62 -9.87 0.68
CA LYS A 62 -11.31 -9.21 0.55
C LYS A 62 -11.30 -8.39 -0.74
N VAL A 63 -11.16 -7.07 -0.62
CA VAL A 63 -11.06 -6.13 -1.73
C VAL A 63 -9.65 -5.56 -1.80
N LEU A 64 -9.04 -5.60 -2.99
CA LEU A 64 -7.70 -5.07 -3.21
C LEU A 64 -7.77 -3.72 -3.94
N ALA A 65 -7.12 -2.71 -3.39
CA ALA A 65 -7.03 -1.38 -3.98
C ALA A 65 -5.57 -0.95 -4.15
N VAL A 66 -5.25 -0.38 -5.31
CA VAL A 66 -3.90 0.15 -5.60
C VAL A 66 -3.74 1.51 -4.93
N LEU A 67 -2.84 1.59 -3.95
CA LEU A 67 -2.53 2.82 -3.23
C LEU A 67 -1.56 3.69 -4.01
N ALA A 68 -0.49 3.09 -4.51
CA ALA A 68 0.65 3.80 -5.06
C ALA A 68 1.43 2.90 -6.03
N SER A 69 2.01 3.50 -7.08
CA SER A 69 2.95 2.86 -7.98
C SER A 69 4.28 3.60 -7.94
N LEU A 70 5.34 2.90 -7.55
CA LEU A 70 6.68 3.41 -7.36
C LEU A 70 7.63 2.70 -8.33
N LYS A 71 8.61 3.42 -8.85
CA LYS A 71 9.67 2.84 -9.68
C LYS A 71 10.99 3.52 -9.37
N PRO A 72 12.05 2.80 -8.93
CA PRO A 72 13.29 3.43 -8.46
C PRO A 72 13.91 4.42 -9.47
N SER A 73 13.88 4.12 -10.77
CA SER A 73 14.48 4.97 -11.82
C SER A 73 13.60 6.10 -12.33
N THR A 74 12.27 6.03 -12.19
CA THR A 74 11.36 7.05 -12.75
C THR A 74 10.52 7.77 -11.71
N LEU A 75 10.10 7.07 -10.64
CA LEU A 75 9.20 7.55 -9.58
C LEU A 75 9.59 6.92 -8.23
N PRO A 76 10.69 7.37 -7.59
CA PRO A 76 11.18 6.78 -6.34
C PRO A 76 10.31 7.13 -5.12
N SER A 77 9.44 8.12 -5.23
CA SER A 77 8.49 8.50 -4.20
C SER A 77 7.19 8.99 -4.83
N VAL A 78 6.08 8.73 -4.16
CA VAL A 78 4.77 9.25 -4.55
C VAL A 78 4.03 9.72 -3.31
N SER A 79 3.43 10.90 -3.40
CA SER A 79 2.51 11.41 -2.41
C SER A 79 1.09 11.35 -2.99
N ARG A 80 0.14 10.82 -2.22
CA ARG A 80 -1.27 10.79 -2.61
C ARG A 80 -1.96 12.01 -1.98
N PRO A 81 -2.60 12.90 -2.76
CA PRO A 81 -3.31 14.05 -2.21
C PRO A 81 -4.68 13.67 -1.60
N ARG A 82 -5.24 12.51 -1.97
CA ARG A 82 -6.42 11.94 -1.31
C ARG A 82 -6.03 10.72 -0.48
N PRO A 83 -6.18 10.76 0.85
CA PRO A 83 -6.27 9.53 1.61
C PRO A 83 -7.56 8.82 1.18
N GLU A 84 -7.44 7.61 0.64
CA GLU A 84 -8.58 6.69 0.75
C GLU A 84 -8.58 6.27 2.22
N SER A 85 -9.61 6.66 2.95
CA SER A 85 -9.84 6.09 4.27
C SER A 85 -10.22 4.62 4.07
N TYR A 86 -9.34 3.72 4.47
CA TYR A 86 -9.68 2.31 4.58
C TYR A 86 -10.17 2.04 6.00
N VAL A 87 -11.35 1.42 6.09
CA VAL A 87 -11.86 0.87 7.35
C VAL A 87 -11.04 -0.36 7.72
N MET A 88 -10.67 -0.47 8.99
CA MET A 88 -9.90 -1.61 9.49
C MET A 88 -10.81 -2.85 9.65
N PRO A 89 -10.27 -4.07 9.47
CA PRO A 89 -8.86 -4.41 9.23
C PRO A 89 -8.38 -4.18 7.79
N ALA A 90 -7.11 -3.80 7.65
CA ALA A 90 -6.46 -3.61 6.35
C ALA A 90 -5.07 -4.27 6.31
N TRP A 91 -4.72 -4.88 5.17
CA TRP A 91 -3.43 -5.52 4.91
C TRP A 91 -2.71 -4.77 3.79
N LEU A 92 -1.57 -4.16 4.07
CA LEU A 92 -0.73 -3.55 3.04
C LEU A 92 0.18 -4.60 2.41
N VAL A 93 0.22 -4.66 1.09
CA VAL A 93 1.05 -5.61 0.34
C VAL A 93 1.84 -4.88 -0.74
N ALA A 94 3.15 -5.13 -0.81
CA ALA A 94 3.98 -4.66 -1.92
C ALA A 94 4.04 -5.77 -2.97
N ASN A 95 3.36 -5.57 -4.08
CA ASN A 95 3.41 -6.48 -5.21
C ASN A 95 4.18 -5.86 -6.37
N SER A 96 4.89 -6.71 -7.09
CA SER A 96 5.31 -6.41 -8.46
C SER A 96 4.11 -6.76 -9.35
N PRO A 97 3.63 -5.86 -10.22
CA PRO A 97 2.42 -6.13 -10.99
C PRO A 97 2.62 -7.35 -11.89
N PRO A 98 1.69 -8.31 -11.92
CA PRO A 98 1.42 -9.01 -13.16
C PRO A 98 0.79 -8.00 -14.12
N LEU A 99 1.38 -7.86 -15.31
CA LEU A 99 0.80 -7.09 -16.42
C LEU A 99 -0.66 -7.55 -16.63
N SER A 100 -1.61 -6.69 -16.27
CA SER A 100 -3.01 -6.66 -16.73
C SER A 100 -3.57 -7.97 -17.31
N GLY A 101 -4.40 -8.67 -16.54
CA GLY A 101 -5.50 -9.45 -17.10
C GLY A 101 -6.82 -8.81 -16.65
N PRO A 102 -7.73 -8.42 -17.54
CA PRO A 102 -9.06 -7.98 -17.12
C PRO A 102 -9.75 -9.11 -16.33
N PRO A 103 -10.69 -8.80 -15.41
CA PRO A 103 -11.56 -9.84 -14.88
C PRO A 103 -12.31 -10.45 -16.06
N SER A 104 -12.02 -11.71 -16.36
CA SER A 104 -12.84 -12.52 -17.26
C SER A 104 -14.22 -12.60 -16.65
N ALA A 105 -15.12 -11.71 -17.08
CA ALA A 105 -16.54 -11.91 -16.94
C ALA A 105 -16.92 -13.14 -17.79
N SER A 106 -17.46 -14.17 -17.16
CA SER A 106 -18.25 -15.23 -17.80
C SER A 106 -19.53 -15.41 -17.02
#